data_AF-A0A351JP97-F1
#
_entry.id   AF-A0A351JP97-F1
#
_cell.length_a   1.000
_cell.length_b   1.000
_cell.length_c   1.000
_cell.angle_alpha   90.00
_cell.angle_beta   90.00
_cell.angle_gamma   90.00
#
_symmetry.space_group_name_H-M   'P 1'
#
loop_
_entity.id
_entity.type
_entity.pdbx_description
1 polymer ?
#
loop_
_entity_poly.entity_id
_entity_poly.type
_entity_poly.pdbx_seq_one_letter_code
_entity_poly.pdbx_strand_id
1 'polypeptide(L)'
;RRVKAVLRVLDHASIYLLIAGTYTPFLVIRLWNPWGWALLGLVWTMAIAGVLFKSLFLGRLRKASVVTYVAMGWLIVVAIREFIAHVPLGALVFLLAGGVIYTLGIVFYAWKRLPFNHAIWHLMVLAAGMCHYFAIFLYLLPSA
;
A
#
# COMPACT_ATOMS: atom_id res chain seq x y z
N ARG A 1 -0.62 -11.79 27.68
CA ARG A 1 -1.07 -10.39 27.40
C ARG A 1 -0.07 -9.59 26.54
N ARG A 2 1.24 -9.63 26.81
CA ARG A 2 2.28 -8.94 26.00
C ARG A 2 2.37 -9.43 24.54
N VAL A 3 2.39 -10.74 24.30
CA VAL A 3 2.48 -11.32 22.93
C VAL A 3 1.37 -10.80 22.00
N LYS A 4 0.12 -10.77 22.47
CA LYS A 4 -1.03 -10.24 21.70
C LYS A 4 -0.87 -8.75 21.34
N ALA A 5 -0.23 -7.96 22.19
CA ALA A 5 0.03 -6.56 21.91
C ALA A 5 1.13 -6.40 20.84
N VAL A 6 2.21 -7.17 20.94
CA VAL A 6 3.29 -7.19 19.95
C VAL A 6 2.78 -7.61 18.57
N LEU A 7 2.03 -8.72 18.49
CA LEU A 7 1.46 -9.20 17.22
C LEU A 7 0.52 -8.18 16.59
N ARG A 8 -0.23 -7.43 17.39
CA ARG A 8 -1.11 -6.36 16.87
C ARG A 8 -0.30 -5.21 16.28
N VAL A 9 0.83 -4.84 16.88
CA VAL A 9 1.71 -3.81 16.32
C VAL A 9 2.32 -4.29 15.01
N LEU A 10 2.81 -5.53 14.96
CA LEU A 10 3.38 -6.13 13.74
C LEU A 10 2.35 -6.20 12.60
N ASP A 11 1.12 -6.61 12.90
CA ASP A 11 0.00 -6.67 11.95
C ASP A 11 -0.37 -5.29 11.36
N HIS A 12 -0.20 -4.20 12.11
CA HIS A 12 -0.45 -2.85 11.58
C HIS A 12 0.79 -2.24 10.91
N ALA A 13 1.98 -2.65 11.34
CA ALA A 13 3.24 -2.24 10.73
C ALA A 13 3.40 -2.86 9.33
N SER A 14 2.96 -4.10 9.16
CA SER A 14 3.01 -4.80 7.87
C SER A 14 2.24 -4.07 6.77
N ILE A 15 1.16 -3.35 7.08
CA ILE A 15 0.41 -2.54 6.10
C ILE A 15 1.29 -1.42 5.53
N TYR A 16 2.03 -0.68 6.37
CA TYR A 16 2.95 0.37 5.91
C TYR A 16 4.07 -0.22 5.05
N LEU A 17 4.65 -1.33 5.49
CA LEU A 17 5.71 -2.02 4.77
C LEU A 17 5.21 -2.61 3.45
N LEU A 18 3.99 -3.12 3.40
CA LEU A 18 3.36 -3.63 2.18
C LEU A 18 3.19 -2.50 1.16
N ILE A 19 2.68 -1.34 1.57
CA ILE A 19 2.55 -0.19 0.68
C ILE A 19 3.94 0.21 0.15
N ALA A 20 4.93 0.45 1.02
CA ALA A 20 6.28 0.81 0.59
C ALA A 20 6.94 -0.24 -0.34
N GLY A 21 6.75 -1.52 -0.01
CA GLY A 21 7.22 -2.64 -0.81
C GLY A 21 6.60 -2.67 -2.20
N THR A 22 5.32 -2.36 -2.34
CA THR A 22 4.66 -2.30 -3.67
C THR A 22 5.16 -1.15 -4.54
N TYR A 23 5.56 -0.01 -3.97
CA TYR A 23 6.13 1.12 -4.72
C TYR A 23 7.56 0.84 -5.20
N THR A 24 8.37 0.19 -4.36
CA THR A 24 9.80 -0.02 -4.60
C THR A 24 10.15 -0.55 -6.01
N PRO A 25 9.53 -1.63 -6.55
CA PRO A 25 9.88 -2.12 -7.88
C PRO A 25 9.54 -1.13 -9.00
N PHE A 26 8.45 -0.37 -8.89
CA PHE A 26 8.13 0.65 -9.90
C PHE A 26 9.14 1.79 -9.88
N LEU A 27 9.50 2.26 -8.69
CA LEU A 27 10.42 3.37 -8.53
C LEU A 27 11.84 2.99 -8.91
N VAL A 28 12.29 1.79 -8.55
CA VAL A 28 13.65 1.33 -8.87
C VAL A 28 13.76 0.87 -10.33
N ILE A 29 12.81 0.11 -10.87
CA ILE A 29 12.97 -0.49 -12.21
C ILE A 29 12.54 0.46 -13.32
N ARG A 30 11.44 1.20 -13.14
CA ARG A 30 10.85 2.02 -14.21
C ARG A 30 11.17 3.50 -14.09
N LEU A 31 11.36 4.02 -12.88
CA LEU A 31 11.67 5.43 -12.63
C LEU A 31 13.10 5.60 -12.07
N TRP A 32 14.12 5.11 -12.79
CA TRP A 32 15.53 5.36 -12.43
C TRP A 32 15.94 6.80 -12.77
N ASN A 33 15.32 7.77 -12.10
CA ASN A 33 15.56 9.20 -12.25
C ASN A 33 15.44 9.89 -10.87
N PRO A 34 15.83 11.17 -10.73
CA PRO A 34 15.78 11.86 -9.44
C PRO A 34 14.38 11.88 -8.80
N TRP A 35 13.31 11.91 -9.61
CA TRP A 35 11.93 11.84 -9.14
C TRP A 35 11.60 10.50 -8.49
N GLY A 36 12.01 9.38 -9.11
CA GLY A 36 11.82 8.04 -8.56
C GLY A 36 12.53 7.84 -7.23
N TRP A 37 13.77 8.31 -7.10
CA TRP A 37 14.52 8.27 -5.84
C TRP A 37 13.93 9.17 -4.75
N ALA A 38 13.48 10.38 -5.10
CA ALA A 38 12.81 11.28 -4.17
C ALA A 38 11.50 10.66 -3.64
N LEU A 39 10.70 10.08 -4.53
CA LEU A 39 9.45 9.41 -4.15
C LEU A 39 9.72 8.15 -3.33
N LEU A 40 10.78 7.39 -3.64
CA LEU A 40 11.18 6.21 -2.87
C LEU A 40 11.55 6.61 -1.44
N GLY A 41 12.37 7.66 -1.28
CA GLY A 41 12.72 8.23 0.01
C GLY A 41 11.48 8.66 0.79
N LEU A 42 10.59 9.43 0.16
CA LEU A 42 9.35 9.90 0.77
C LEU A 42 8.47 8.74 1.27
N VAL A 43 8.22 7.74 0.41
CA VAL A 43 7.39 6.58 0.72
C VAL A 43 7.98 5.80 1.90
N TRP A 44 9.29 5.50 1.88
CA TRP A 44 9.94 4.77 2.97
C TRP A 44 10.03 5.56 4.28
N THR A 45 10.28 6.87 4.21
CA THR A 45 10.22 7.75 5.39
C THR A 45 8.83 7.75 6.01
N MET A 46 7.77 7.86 5.19
CA MET A 46 6.38 7.77 5.67
C MET A 46 6.07 6.39 6.25
N ALA A 47 6.59 5.31 5.67
CA ALA A 47 6.41 3.95 6.17
C ALA A 47 7.02 3.79 7.57
N ILE A 48 8.29 4.20 7.74
CA ILE A 48 9.00 4.13 9.02
C ILE A 48 8.30 5.00 10.06
N ALA A 49 7.96 6.24 9.71
CA ALA A 49 7.22 7.14 10.59
C ALA A 49 5.87 6.55 11.01
N GLY A 50 5.15 5.93 10.08
CA GLY A 50 3.88 5.25 10.33
C GLY A 50 4.01 4.06 11.28
N VAL A 51 5.04 3.24 11.10
CA VAL A 51 5.36 2.10 11.98
C VAL A 51 5.71 2.59 13.38
N LEU A 52 6.58 3.60 13.50
CA LEU A 52 6.96 4.19 14.78
C LEU A 52 5.74 4.79 15.50
N PHE A 53 4.95 5.59 14.79
CA PHE A 53 3.71 6.15 15.32
C PHE A 53 2.78 5.05 15.85
N LYS A 54 2.67 3.93 15.13
CA LYS A 54 1.77 2.85 15.57
C LYS A 54 2.31 2.03 16.74
N SER A 55 3.62 1.86 16.80
CA SER A 55 4.32 1.24 17.92
C SER A 55 4.20 2.07 19.21
N LEU A 56 4.26 3.39 19.11
CA LEU A 56 4.21 4.30 20.26
C LEU A 56 2.77 4.61 20.73
N PHE A 57 1.80 4.73 19.80
CA PHE A 57 0.43 5.17 20.11
C PHE A 57 -0.61 4.03 20.17
N LEU A 58 -0.20 2.84 20.60
CA LEU A 58 -0.97 1.60 20.90
C LEU A 58 -2.49 1.65 20.61
N GLY A 59 -2.87 1.76 19.34
CA GLY A 59 -4.27 1.63 18.90
C GLY A 59 -5.25 2.75 19.29
N ARG A 60 -4.84 3.81 19.99
CA ARG A 60 -5.75 4.92 20.39
C ARG A 60 -6.33 5.66 19.18
N LEU A 61 -5.55 5.78 18.10
CA LEU A 61 -5.93 6.51 16.89
C LEU A 61 -6.13 5.57 15.69
N ARG A 62 -7.14 4.70 15.77
CA ARG A 62 -7.46 3.74 14.70
C ARG A 62 -7.83 4.43 13.38
N LYS A 63 -8.64 5.49 13.43
CA LYS A 63 -9.05 6.26 12.25
C LYS A 63 -7.88 6.99 11.58
N ALA A 64 -7.01 7.61 12.38
CA ALA A 64 -5.85 8.34 11.86
C ALA A 64 -4.91 7.41 11.06
N SER A 65 -4.74 6.16 11.50
CA SER A 65 -3.92 5.20 10.75
C SER A 65 -4.52 4.79 9.41
N VAL A 66 -5.84 4.67 9.32
CA VAL A 66 -6.49 4.40 8.02
C VAL A 66 -6.27 5.55 7.05
N VAL A 67 -6.35 6.80 7.53
CA VAL A 67 -6.08 7.98 6.72
C VAL A 67 -4.63 7.99 6.21
N THR A 68 -3.66 7.69 7.07
CA THR A 68 -2.25 7.63 6.65
C THR A 68 -1.97 6.50 5.67
N TYR A 69 -2.63 5.34 5.79
CA TYR A 69 -2.53 4.26 4.81
C TYR A 69 -3.04 4.70 3.43
N VAL A 70 -4.22 5.34 3.37
CA VAL A 70 -4.81 5.82 2.12
C VAL A 70 -3.94 6.91 1.50
N ALA A 71 -3.52 7.90 2.30
CA ALA A 71 -2.66 8.98 1.81
C ALA A 71 -1.36 8.44 1.20
N MET A 72 -0.70 7.50 1.89
CA MET A 72 0.51 6.86 1.40
C MET A 72 0.24 5.99 0.15
N GLY A 73 -0.88 5.26 0.12
CA GLY A 73 -1.26 4.42 -1.02
C GLY A 73 -1.54 5.20 -2.30
N TRP A 74 -2.01 6.44 -2.20
CA TRP A 74 -2.35 7.31 -3.33
C TRP A 74 -1.23 8.29 -3.74
N LEU A 75 -0.04 8.21 -3.11
CA LEU A 75 1.12 9.06 -3.47
C LEU A 75 1.50 8.98 -4.95
N ILE A 76 1.20 7.85 -5.60
CA ILE A 76 1.43 7.66 -7.03
C ILE A 76 0.73 8.69 -7.93
N VAL A 77 -0.40 9.25 -7.48
CA VAL A 77 -1.10 10.29 -8.25
C VAL A 77 -0.26 11.55 -8.36
N VAL A 78 0.55 11.86 -7.36
CA VAL A 78 1.47 13.01 -7.41
C VAL A 78 2.49 12.84 -8.53
N ALA A 79 2.94 11.59 -8.76
CA ALA A 79 3.89 11.24 -9.82
C ALA A 79 3.21 10.66 -11.06
N ILE A 80 1.91 10.90 -11.28
CA ILE A 80 1.15 10.22 -12.34
C ILE A 80 1.73 10.48 -13.74
N ARG A 81 2.28 11.68 -13.98
CA ARG A 81 2.93 12.03 -15.26
C ARG A 81 4.14 11.14 -15.53
N GLU A 82 5.00 10.98 -14.53
CA GLU A 82 6.19 10.12 -14.63
C GLU A 82 5.79 8.66 -14.81
N PHE A 83 4.75 8.20 -14.11
CA PHE A 83 4.23 6.85 -14.22
C PHE A 83 3.64 6.57 -15.61
N ILE A 84 2.84 7.48 -16.18
CA ILE A 84 2.30 7.32 -17.54
C ILE A 84 3.43 7.30 -18.59
N ALA A 85 4.49 8.08 -18.38
CA ALA A 85 5.61 8.16 -19.32
C ALA A 85 6.53 6.92 -19.30
N HIS A 86 6.70 6.27 -18.14
CA HIS A 86 7.72 5.23 -17.96
C HIS A 86 7.17 3.84 -17.64
N VAL A 87 5.92 3.72 -17.22
CA VAL A 87 5.29 2.44 -16.84
C VAL A 87 4.34 1.97 -17.94
N PRO A 88 4.41 0.70 -18.36
CA PRO A 88 3.48 0.15 -19.35
C PRO A 88 2.02 0.32 -18.92
N LEU A 89 1.14 0.63 -19.88
CA LEU A 89 -0.29 0.87 -19.62
C LEU A 89 -0.95 -0.31 -18.87
N GLY A 90 -0.59 -1.54 -19.20
CA GLY A 90 -1.13 -2.72 -18.50
C GLY A 90 -0.80 -2.73 -17.01
N ALA A 91 0.43 -2.38 -16.63
CA ALA A 91 0.81 -2.23 -15.22
C ALA A 91 0.01 -1.12 -14.53
N LEU A 92 -0.22 0.02 -15.20
CA LEU A 92 -1.03 1.12 -14.67
C LEU A 92 -2.49 0.71 -14.42
N VAL A 93 -3.08 -0.09 -15.32
CA VAL A 93 -4.45 -0.61 -15.16
C VAL A 93 -4.52 -1.51 -13.92
N PHE A 94 -3.58 -2.45 -13.75
CA PHE A 94 -3.53 -3.28 -12.55
C PHE A 94 -3.31 -2.46 -11.27
N LEU A 95 -2.51 -1.40 -11.33
CA LEU A 95 -2.28 -0.51 -10.20
C LEU A 95 -3.54 0.27 -9.81
N LEU A 96 -4.25 0.82 -10.79
CA LEU A 96 -5.51 1.53 -10.57
C LEU A 96 -6.57 0.57 -10.03
N ALA A 97 -6.69 -0.63 -10.60
CA ALA A 97 -7.59 -1.66 -10.11
C ALA A 97 -7.27 -2.03 -8.64
N GLY A 98 -5.99 -2.27 -8.32
CA GLY A 98 -5.55 -2.54 -6.96
C GLY A 98 -5.87 -1.39 -5.99
N GLY A 99 -5.59 -0.15 -6.38
CA GLY A 99 -5.91 1.05 -5.59
C GLY A 99 -7.40 1.23 -5.33
N VAL A 100 -8.25 0.96 -6.34
CA VAL A 100 -9.72 0.97 -6.19
C VAL A 100 -10.18 -0.14 -5.25
N ILE A 101 -9.69 -1.36 -5.42
CA ILE A 101 -10.05 -2.50 -4.55
C ILE A 101 -9.64 -2.23 -3.10
N TYR A 102 -8.44 -1.68 -2.86
CA TYR A 102 -8.02 -1.27 -1.51
C TYR A 102 -8.96 -0.22 -0.90
N THR A 103 -9.32 0.79 -1.68
CA THR A 103 -10.19 1.89 -1.23
C THR A 103 -11.60 1.38 -0.93
N LEU A 104 -12.15 0.51 -1.77
CA LEU A 104 -13.45 -0.15 -1.54
C LEU A 104 -13.39 -1.08 -0.31
N GLY A 105 -12.28 -1.77 -0.09
CA GLY A 105 -12.05 -2.60 1.10
C GLY A 105 -12.25 -1.83 2.41
N ILE A 106 -11.90 -0.55 2.45
CA ILE A 106 -12.06 0.31 3.64
C ILE A 106 -13.54 0.46 4.01
N VAL A 107 -14.45 0.49 3.03
CA VAL A 107 -15.90 0.55 3.27
C VAL A 107 -16.34 -0.68 4.04
N PHE A 108 -15.94 -1.88 3.60
CA PHE A 108 -16.24 -3.12 4.32
C PHE A 108 -15.60 -3.16 5.71
N TYR A 109 -14.36 -2.68 5.87
CA TYR A 109 -13.72 -2.58 7.17
C TYR A 109 -14.47 -1.66 8.16
N ALA A 110 -15.02 -0.56 7.65
CA ALA A 110 -15.78 0.41 8.43
C ALA A 110 -17.20 -0.08 8.77
N TRP A 111 -17.76 -0.99 7.97
CA TRP A 111 -19.12 -1.51 8.12
C TRP A 111 -19.26 -2.48 9.29
N LYS A 112 -19.38 -1.96 10.52
CA LYS A 112 -19.43 -2.77 11.76
C LYS A 112 -20.65 -3.69 11.90
N ARG A 113 -21.75 -3.43 11.18
CA ARG A 113 -22.98 -4.24 11.20
C ARG A 113 -22.96 -5.46 10.26
N LEU A 114 -22.05 -5.49 9.27
CA LEU A 114 -21.96 -6.59 8.33
C LEU A 114 -21.25 -7.79 8.99
N PRO A 115 -21.84 -8.99 9.00
CA PRO A 115 -21.16 -10.18 9.50
C PRO A 115 -19.90 -10.46 8.66
N PHE A 116 -18.83 -10.91 9.31
CA PHE A 116 -17.54 -11.20 8.67
C PHE A 116 -16.87 -10.02 7.94
N ASN A 117 -17.24 -8.78 8.25
CA ASN A 117 -16.67 -7.57 7.65
C ASN A 117 -15.13 -7.56 7.57
N HIS A 118 -14.46 -8.06 8.61
CA HIS A 118 -13.01 -8.08 8.68
C HIS A 118 -12.40 -9.13 7.75
N ALA A 119 -13.06 -10.29 7.58
CA ALA A 119 -12.63 -11.31 6.62
C ALA A 119 -12.82 -10.80 5.18
N ILE A 120 -13.94 -10.15 4.88
CA ILE A 120 -14.19 -9.52 3.58
C ILE A 120 -13.13 -8.45 3.29
N TRP A 121 -12.78 -7.63 4.28
CA TRP A 121 -11.68 -6.68 4.15
C TRP A 121 -10.36 -7.37 3.79
N HIS A 122 -9.99 -8.45 4.47
CA HIS A 122 -8.77 -9.22 4.16
C HIS A 122 -8.79 -9.78 2.73
N LEU A 123 -9.94 -10.28 2.25
CA LEU A 123 -10.08 -10.75 0.88
C LEU A 123 -9.88 -9.62 -0.15
N MET A 124 -10.39 -8.42 0.12
CA MET A 124 -10.15 -7.25 -0.74
C MET A 124 -8.68 -6.85 -0.74
N VAL A 125 -8.02 -6.84 0.42
CA VAL A 125 -6.57 -6.56 0.53
C VAL A 125 -5.75 -7.59 -0.23
N LEU A 126 -6.12 -8.87 -0.17
CA LEU A 126 -5.48 -9.94 -0.92
C LEU A 126 -5.66 -9.76 -2.43
N ALA A 127 -6.89 -9.49 -2.89
CA ALA A 127 -7.18 -9.25 -4.31
C ALA A 127 -6.41 -8.03 -4.86
N ALA A 128 -6.37 -6.93 -4.11
CA ALA A 128 -5.58 -5.76 -4.48
C ALA A 128 -4.07 -6.05 -4.52
N GLY A 129 -3.57 -6.82 -3.54
CA GLY A 129 -2.18 -7.30 -3.52
C GLY A 129 -1.85 -8.16 -4.73
N MET A 130 -2.78 -9.03 -5.17
CA MET A 130 -2.64 -9.81 -6.40
C MET A 130 -2.56 -8.91 -7.64
N CYS A 131 -3.38 -7.85 -7.72
CA CYS A 131 -3.28 -6.89 -8.82
C CYS A 131 -1.88 -6.25 -8.88
N HIS A 132 -1.34 -5.79 -7.74
CA HIS A 132 0.00 -5.22 -7.70
C HIS A 132 1.08 -6.24 -8.03
N TYR A 133 0.95 -7.47 -7.53
CA TYR A 133 1.85 -8.56 -7.86
C TYR A 133 1.89 -8.85 -9.37
N PHE A 134 0.73 -8.99 -10.02
CA PHE A 134 0.67 -9.21 -11.47
C PHE A 134 1.14 -8.01 -12.28
N ALA A 135 0.91 -6.77 -11.81
CA ALA A 135 1.47 -5.58 -12.43
C ALA A 135 3.01 -5.66 -12.50
N ILE A 136 3.65 -6.07 -11.41
CA ILE A 136 5.11 -6.21 -11.34
C ILE A 136 5.57 -7.41 -12.17
N PHE A 137 4.95 -8.57 -11.95
CA PHE A 137 5.37 -9.83 -12.57
C PHE A 137 5.25 -9.81 -14.10
N LEU A 138 4.15 -9.29 -14.64
CA LEU A 138 3.87 -9.33 -16.08
C LEU A 138 4.51 -8.16 -16.84
N TYR A 139 4.75 -7.01 -16.20
CA TYR A 139 5.15 -5.79 -16.91
C TYR A 139 6.44 -5.15 -16.44
N LEU A 140 6.99 -5.51 -15.27
CA LEU A 140 8.25 -4.92 -14.78
C LEU A 140 9.44 -5.86 -14.89
N LEU A 141 9.21 -7.18 -14.87
CA LEU A 141 10.30 -8.14 -15.03
C LEU A 141 10.82 -8.14 -16.48
N PRO A 142 12.14 -8.28 -16.71
CA PRO A 142 12.68 -8.47 -18.04
C PRO A 142 12.05 -9.70 -18.69
N SER A 143 11.53 -9.56 -19.91
CA SER A 143 11.19 -10.71 -20.74
C SER A 143 12.48 -11.47 -21.05
N ALA A 144 12.55 -12.73 -20.61
CA ALA A 144 13.65 -13.64 -20.90
C ALA A 144 13.83 -13.88 -22.40
#